data_AF-A0A2G5QMS1-F1
#
_entry.id   AF-A0A2G5QMS1-F1
#
_cell.length_a   1.000
_cell.length_b   1.000
_cell.length_c   1.000
_cell.angle_alpha   90.00
_cell.angle_beta   90.00
_cell.angle_gamma   90.00
#
_symmetry.space_group_name_H-M   'P 1'
#
loop_
_entity.id
_entity.type
_entity.pdbx_description
1 polymer ?
#
loop_
_entity_poly.entity_id
_entity_poly.type
_entity_poly.pdbx_seq_one_letter_code
_entity_poly.pdbx_strand_id
1 'polypeptide(L)' 'MDTDSERPRGRRGFAAMDPERRREIARKGGASVPSEKRSFAKDRDLAANAGRKGGSSSRGGRPGERAL' A
#
# COMPACT_ATOMS: atom_id res chain seq x y z
N MET A 1 23.69 -2.13 -26.77
CA MET A 1 23.81 -1.46 -25.45
C MET A 1 22.49 -0.74 -25.22
N ASP A 2 21.63 -1.29 -24.36
CA ASP A 2 20.29 -0.77 -24.11
C ASP A 2 20.33 0.36 -23.07
N THR A 3 20.53 1.58 -23.55
CA THR A 3 20.51 2.81 -22.75
C THR A 3 19.08 3.36 -22.63
N ASP A 4 18.22 2.75 -21.81
CA ASP A 4 16.93 3.35 -21.41
C ASP A 4 16.75 3.43 -19.88
N SER A 5 17.85 3.43 -19.12
CA SER A 5 17.81 3.43 -17.65
C SER A 5 17.93 4.82 -16.99
N GLU A 6 17.96 5.92 -17.74
CA GLU A 6 18.20 7.27 -17.18
C GLU A 6 16.96 8.15 -16.98
N ARG A 7 15.74 7.69 -17.30
CA ARG A 7 14.53 8.45 -16.97
C ARG A 7 13.96 8.01 -15.60
N PRO A 8 13.85 8.91 -14.60
CA PRO A 8 13.19 8.59 -13.35
C PRO A 8 11.76 8.15 -13.67
N ARG A 9 11.42 6.89 -13.36
CA ARG A 9 10.10 6.34 -13.66
C ARG A 9 9.05 7.18 -12.94
N GLY A 10 8.33 8.01 -13.70
CA GLY A 10 7.29 8.89 -13.17
C GLY A 10 6.26 8.12 -12.36
N ARG A 11 5.63 8.81 -11.41
CA ARG A 11 4.46 8.28 -10.71
C ARG A 11 3.43 7.86 -11.77
N ARG A 12 2.93 6.62 -11.68
CA ARG A 12 1.92 6.05 -12.58
C ARG A 12 0.87 5.31 -11.76
N GLY A 13 -0.32 5.10 -12.36
CA GLY A 13 -1.42 4.42 -11.70
C GLY A 13 -1.82 5.07 -10.39
N PHE A 14 -2.04 4.27 -9.34
CA PHE A 14 -2.47 4.75 -8.02
C PHE A 14 -1.51 5.80 -7.41
N ALA A 15 -0.20 5.69 -7.67
CA ALA A 15 0.80 6.61 -7.14
C ALA A 15 0.79 8.00 -7.81
N ALA A 16 0.25 8.12 -9.03
CA ALA A 16 0.05 9.38 -9.74
C ALA A 16 -1.30 10.05 -9.41
N MET A 17 -2.23 9.32 -8.79
CA MET A 17 -3.55 9.83 -8.48
C MET A 17 -3.51 10.83 -7.33
N ASP A 18 -4.44 11.78 -7.36
CA ASP A 18 -4.67 12.78 -6.33
C ASP A 18 -4.71 12.14 -4.90
N PRO A 19 -4.06 12.75 -3.89
CA PRO A 19 -4.03 12.21 -2.53
C PRO A 19 -5.41 11.99 -1.90
N GLU A 20 -6.38 12.87 -2.15
CA GLU A 20 -7.73 12.77 -1.58
C GLU A 20 -8.48 11.61 -2.22
N ARG A 21 -8.40 11.50 -3.56
CA ARG A 21 -8.99 10.37 -4.29
C ARG A 21 -8.38 9.03 -3.87
N ARG A 22 -7.06 8.98 -3.62
CA ARG A 22 -6.40 7.79 -3.05
C ARG A 22 -6.97 7.40 -1.69
N ARG A 23 -7.12 8.38 -0.79
CA ARG A 23 -7.69 8.14 0.55
C ARG A 23 -9.13 7.65 0.46
N GLU A 24 -9.92 8.22 -0.44
CA GLU A 24 -11.30 7.78 -0.66
C GLU A 24 -11.37 6.34 -1.17
N ILE A 25 -10.53 5.97 -2.15
CA ILE A 25 -10.46 4.59 -2.66
C ILE A 25 -10.01 3.63 -1.55
N ALA A 26 -9.00 3.98 -0.75
CA ALA A 26 -8.56 3.17 0.38
C ALA A 26 -9.68 3.00 1.43
N ARG A 27 -10.39 4.08 1.75
CA ARG A 27 -11.54 4.06 2.67
C ARG A 27 -12.66 3.15 2.16
N LYS A 28 -13.05 3.29 0.88
CA LYS A 28 -14.06 2.44 0.24
C LYS A 28 -13.63 0.96 0.20
N GLY A 29 -12.37 0.70 -0.12
CA GLY A 29 -11.79 -0.64 -0.08
C GLY A 29 -11.90 -1.28 1.32
N GLY A 30 -11.54 -0.55 2.38
CA GLY A 30 -11.68 -1.03 3.76
C GLY A 30 -13.13 -1.16 4.23
N ALA A 31 -14.05 -0.35 3.70
CA ALA A 31 -15.47 -0.39 4.02
C ALA A 31 -16.27 -1.44 3.21
N SER A 32 -15.70 -1.96 2.12
CA SER A 32 -16.37 -2.90 1.20
C SER A 32 -16.85 -4.19 1.86
N VAL A 33 -16.24 -4.56 3.00
CA VAL A 33 -16.65 -5.71 3.81
C VAL A 33 -17.44 -5.19 5.02
N PRO A 34 -18.69 -5.64 5.23
CA PRO A 34 -19.47 -5.32 6.44
C PRO A 34 -18.69 -5.66 7.71
N SER A 35 -18.87 -4.89 8.78
CA SER A 35 -18.16 -5.04 10.06
C SER A 35 -18.10 -6.48 10.54
N GLU A 36 -19.25 -7.18 10.56
CA GLU A 36 -19.33 -8.58 11.04
C GLU A 36 -18.56 -9.59 10.17
N LYS A 37 -18.28 -9.26 8.90
CA LYS A 37 -17.62 -10.14 7.93
C LYS A 37 -16.15 -9.82 7.70
N ARG A 38 -15.63 -8.77 8.35
CA ARG A 38 -14.22 -8.38 8.21
C ARG A 38 -13.32 -9.44 8.84
N SER A 39 -12.26 -9.84 8.15
CA SER A 39 -11.32 -10.88 8.65
C SER A 39 -10.77 -10.54 10.03
N PHE A 40 -10.60 -9.25 10.35
CA PHE A 40 -10.15 -8.75 11.64
C PHE A 40 -11.21 -8.82 12.77
N ALA A 41 -12.49 -8.92 12.43
CA ALA A 41 -13.56 -9.19 13.40
C ALA A 41 -13.76 -10.71 13.63
N LYS A 42 -13.35 -11.54 12.66
CA LYS A 42 -13.55 -13.00 12.69
C LYS A 42 -12.38 -13.77 13.29
N ASP A 43 -11.15 -13.38 12.94
CA ASP A 43 -9.93 -14.06 13.37
C ASP A 43 -8.77 -13.06 13.45
N ARG A 44 -8.34 -12.78 14.68
CA ARG A 44 -7.27 -11.82 14.98
C ARG A 44 -5.92 -12.28 14.44
N ASP A 45 -5.65 -13.58 14.43
CA ASP A 45 -4.37 -14.15 13.99
C ASP A 45 -4.26 -14.10 12.47
N LEU A 46 -5.35 -14.41 11.76
CA LEU A 46 -5.41 -14.28 10.30
C LEU A 46 -5.15 -12.82 9.87
N ALA A 47 -5.78 -11.86 10.55
CA ALA A 47 -5.57 -10.44 10.27
C ALA A 47 -4.13 -9.99 10.56
N ALA A 48 -3.56 -10.43 11.69
CA ALA A 48 -2.17 -10.15 12.04
C ALA A 48 -1.19 -10.73 11.00
N ASN A 49 -1.42 -11.96 10.53
CA ASN A 49 -0.61 -12.61 9.52
C ASN A 49 -0.71 -11.90 8.16
N ALA A 50 -1.92 -11.55 7.72
CA ALA A 50 -2.13 -10.79 6.49
C ALA A 50 -1.47 -9.40 6.54
N GLY A 51 -1.61 -8.68 7.66
CA GLY A 51 -0.96 -7.39 7.90
C GLY A 51 0.56 -7.49 7.89
N ARG A 52 1.14 -8.49 8.56
CA ARG A 52 2.58 -8.75 8.56
C ARG A 52 3.10 -8.99 7.15
N LYS A 53 2.42 -9.84 6.36
CA LYS A 53 2.76 -10.13 4.96
C LYS A 53 2.71 -8.88 4.08
N GLY A 54 1.64 -8.09 4.19
CA GLY A 54 1.51 -6.82 3.45
C GLY A 54 2.60 -5.81 3.82
N GLY A 55 2.88 -5.66 5.12
CA GLY A 55 3.94 -4.81 5.65
C GLY A 55 5.33 -5.23 5.15
N SER A 56 5.63 -6.53 5.15
CA SER A 56 6.92 -7.04 4.63
C SER A 56 7.12 -6.72 3.16
N SER A 57 6.08 -6.78 2.32
CA SER A 57 6.16 -6.44 0.90
C SER A 57 6.35 -4.94 0.65
N SER A 58 5.94 -4.08 1.59
CA SER A 58 6.08 -2.62 1.47
C SER A 58 7.43 -2.06 1.92
N ARG A 59 8.30 -2.86 2.56
CA ARG A 59 9.65 -2.43 3.01
C ARG A 59 10.67 -2.19 1.88
N GLY A 60 10.25 -2.20 0.62
CA GLY A 60 11.08 -1.80 -0.53
C GLY A 60 10.92 -0.33 -0.97
N GLY A 61 10.08 0.46 -0.29
CA GLY A 61 9.76 1.84 -0.68
C GLY A 61 10.52 2.89 0.13
N ARG A 62 11.72 3.27 -0.34
CA ARG A 62 12.60 4.40 0.06
C ARG A 62 13.69 4.09 1.11
N PRO A 63 14.97 4.04 0.70
CA PRO A 63 16.08 4.20 1.63
C PRO A 63 16.21 5.68 2.04
N GLY A 64 16.30 5.91 3.35
CA GLY A 64 17.06 7.00 3.99
C GLY A 64 16.83 8.44 3.52
N GLU A 65 15.94 9.17 4.20
CA GLU A 65 16.13 10.60 4.40
C GLU A 65 15.68 10.95 5.83
N ARG A 66 16.54 10.61 6.80
CA ARG A 66 16.58 11.16 8.16
C ARG A 66 17.68 10.46 8.96
N ALA A 67 18.89 10.97 8.82
CA ALA A 67 19.97 10.86 9.80
C ALA A 67 21.06 11.87 9.44
N LEU A 68 20.84 13.14 9.82
CA LEU A 68 21.86 14.11 10.22
C LEU A 68 21.25 14.92 11.37
#